data_AF-A0A536UU25-F1
#
_entry.id   AF-A0A536UU25-F1
#
_cell.length_a   1.000
_cell.length_b   1.000
_cell.length_c   1.000
_cell.angle_alpha   90.00
_cell.angle_beta   90.00
_cell.angle_gamma   90.00
#
_symmetry.space_group_name_H-M   'P 1'
#
loop_
_entity.id
_entity.type
_entity.pdbx_description
1 polymer ?
#
loop_
_entity_poly.entity_id
_entity_poly.type
_entity_poly.pdbx_seq_one_letter_code
_entity_poly.pdbx_strand_id
1 'polypeptide(L)'
;TVGIGDAVSVSLRPERVQIRAAGHTIDAHPGCRLAGSLREIIYLGDHVRARVALTGNEEFMVKRPISEAHTLPHIGAAVEVFYPSIAARLHRSISTGGA
;
A
#
# COMPACT_ATOMS: atom_id res chain seq x y z
N THR A 1 2.74 2.62 -25.50
CA THR A 1 1.76 1.67 -24.92
C THR A 1 2.52 0.68 -24.07
N VAL A 2 2.00 0.28 -22.91
CA VAL A 2 2.57 -0.80 -22.09
C VAL A 2 1.98 -2.12 -22.59
N GLY A 3 2.84 -3.06 -22.95
CA GLY A 3 2.47 -4.40 -23.39
C GLY A 3 2.38 -5.41 -22.25
N ILE A 4 1.78 -6.57 -22.54
CA ILE A 4 1.83 -7.71 -21.63
C ILE A 4 3.29 -8.15 -21.47
N GLY A 5 3.76 -8.27 -20.23
CA GLY A 5 5.13 -8.65 -19.91
C GLY A 5 6.11 -7.48 -19.73
N ASP A 6 5.71 -6.26 -20.07
CA ASP A 6 6.56 -5.08 -19.84
C ASP A 6 6.73 -4.79 -18.34
N ALA A 7 7.94 -4.40 -17.97
CA ALA A 7 8.19 -3.85 -16.64
C ALA A 7 7.47 -2.51 -16.47
N VAL A 8 6.73 -2.36 -15.38
CA VAL A 8 5.92 -1.17 -15.08
C VAL A 8 6.22 -0.67 -13.67
N SER A 9 5.96 0.62 -13.46
CA SER A 9 5.87 1.21 -12.13
C SER A 9 4.44 1.66 -11.87
N VAL A 10 3.95 1.44 -10.65
CA VAL A 10 2.62 1.87 -10.22
C VAL A 10 2.78 2.91 -9.12
N SER A 11 2.20 4.09 -9.35
CA SER A 11 2.13 5.14 -8.34
C SER A 11 0.74 5.15 -7.69
N LEU A 12 0.71 5.22 -6.36
CA LEU A 12 -0.48 5.30 -5.53
C LEU A 12 -0.33 6.49 -4.58
N ARG A 13 -1.42 7.23 -4.37
CA ARG A 13 -1.45 8.20 -3.28
C ARG A 13 -1.64 7.46 -1.95
N PRO A 14 -0.83 7.70 -0.92
CA PRO A 14 -0.89 6.97 0.36
C PRO A 14 -2.29 6.95 1.00
N GLU A 15 -3.08 8.01 0.84
CA GLU A 15 -4.43 8.12 1.40
C GLU A 15 -5.51 7.34 0.65
N ARG A 16 -5.20 6.83 -0.55
CA ARG A 16 -6.14 6.00 -1.35
C ARG A 16 -5.95 4.51 -1.13
N VAL A 17 -5.12 4.16 -0.15
CA VAL A 17 -4.76 2.79 0.16
C VAL A 17 -5.33 2.44 1.53
N GLN A 18 -5.92 1.26 1.62
CA GLN A 18 -6.47 0.71 2.86
C GLN A 18 -5.50 -0.33 3.42
N ILE A 19 -5.42 -0.44 4.73
CA ILE A 19 -4.64 -1.46 5.45
C ILE A 19 -5.57 -2.13 6.47
N ARG A 20 -5.58 -3.47 6.49
CA ARG A 20 -6.33 -4.27 7.46
C ARG A 20 -5.51 -5.47 7.91
N ALA A 21 -5.86 -6.05 9.05
CA ALA A 21 -5.31 -7.35 9.45
C ALA A 21 -5.64 -8.41 8.38
N ALA A 22 -4.66 -9.24 8.05
CA ALA A 22 -4.85 -10.33 7.10
C ALA A 22 -5.95 -11.29 7.61
N GLY A 23 -6.84 -11.73 6.71
CA GLY A 23 -7.93 -12.66 7.05
C GLY A 23 -9.24 -12.02 7.52
N HIS A 24 -9.32 -10.69 7.67
CA HIS A 24 -10.62 -10.03 7.77
C HIS A 24 -11.39 -10.17 6.45
N THR A 25 -12.67 -10.53 6.52
CA THR A 25 -13.53 -10.66 5.34
C THR A 25 -13.55 -9.33 4.60
N ILE A 26 -12.94 -9.30 3.41
CA ILE A 26 -12.95 -8.13 2.56
C ILE A 26 -14.26 -8.19 1.79
N ASP A 27 -15.03 -7.11 1.84
CA ASP A 27 -16.16 -6.93 0.93
C ASP A 27 -15.72 -7.29 -0.50
N ALA A 28 -16.63 -7.85 -1.30
CA ALA A 28 -16.37 -8.33 -2.68
C ALA A 28 -15.98 -7.20 -3.67
N HIS A 29 -15.47 -6.07 -3.18
CA HIS A 29 -15.07 -4.93 -3.97
C HIS A 29 -13.87 -5.29 -4.86
N PRO A 30 -13.97 -5.05 -6.17
CA PRO A 30 -12.88 -5.30 -7.10
C PRO A 30 -11.71 -4.34 -6.80
N GLY A 31 -10.49 -4.88 -6.80
CA GLY A 31 -9.28 -4.09 -6.58
C GLY A 31 -8.05 -4.98 -6.39
N CYS A 32 -6.90 -4.33 -6.21
CA CYS A 32 -5.63 -5.00 -6.00
C CYS A 32 -5.36 -5.19 -4.52
N ARG A 33 -4.77 -6.33 -4.17
CA ARG A 33 -4.43 -6.74 -2.81
C ARG A 33 -2.96 -7.15 -2.76
N LEU A 34 -2.25 -6.67 -1.75
CA LEU A 34 -0.85 -6.99 -1.52
C LEU A 34 -0.66 -7.36 -0.05
N ALA A 35 -0.11 -8.54 0.21
CA ALA A 35 0.24 -8.96 1.55
C ALA A 35 1.48 -8.20 2.04
N GLY A 36 1.54 -7.94 3.34
CA GLY A 36 2.69 -7.31 3.98
C GLY A 36 2.72 -7.47 5.48
N SER A 37 3.64 -6.76 6.12
CA SER A 37 3.74 -6.64 7.58
C SER A 37 3.80 -5.18 7.98
N LEU A 38 3.00 -4.79 8.97
CA LEU A 38 3.05 -3.44 9.52
C LEU A 38 4.34 -3.27 10.32
N ARG A 39 5.18 -2.31 9.95
CA ARG A 39 6.49 -2.08 10.59
C ARG A 39 6.47 -0.93 11.56
N GLU A 40 5.67 0.09 11.30
CA GLU A 40 5.72 1.34 12.06
C GLU A 40 4.43 2.13 11.89
N ILE A 41 4.06 2.88 12.93
CA ILE A 41 3.01 3.89 12.88
C ILE A 41 3.64 5.21 13.34
N ILE A 42 3.65 6.20 12.45
CA ILE A 42 4.20 7.53 12.68
C ILE A 42 3.02 8.47 12.88
N TYR A 43 3.03 9.24 13.97
CA TYR A 43 1.98 10.22 14.29
C TYR A 43 2.37 11.61 13.77
N LEU A 44 1.49 12.24 12.98
CA LEU A 44 1.72 13.55 12.36
C LEU A 44 0.60 14.56 12.68
N GLY A 45 0.05 14.51 13.90
CA GLY A 45 -1.01 15.39 14.34
C GLY A 45 -2.39 14.91 13.87
N ASP A 46 -2.86 15.41 12.73
CA ASP A 46 -4.21 15.11 12.20
C ASP A 46 -4.29 13.75 11.48
N HIS A 47 -3.14 13.14 11.18
CA HIS A 47 -3.06 11.84 10.54
C HIS A 47 -1.91 10.99 11.06
N VAL A 48 -1.99 9.70 10.76
CA VAL A 48 -0.88 8.75 10.93
C VAL A 48 -0.39 8.27 9.57
N ARG A 49 0.89 7.89 9.53
CA ARG A 49 1.46 7.11 8.43
C ARG A 49 1.84 5.74 8.95
N ALA A 50 1.29 4.71 8.33
CA ALA A 50 1.66 3.33 8.57
C ALA A 50 2.68 2.91 7.53
N ARG A 51 3.87 2.46 7.97
CA ARG A 51 4.86 1.86 7.08
C ARG A 51 4.64 0.36 7.02
N VAL A 52 4.43 -0.15 5.81
CA VAL A 52 4.19 -1.57 5.54
C VAL A 52 5.36 -2.11 4.73
N ALA A 53 5.92 -3.22 5.18
CA ALA A 53 6.85 -3.99 4.36
C ALA A 53 6.04 -4.90 3.43
N LEU A 54 6.12 -4.63 2.14
CA LEU A 54 5.59 -5.45 1.06
C LEU A 54 6.72 -6.24 0.40
N THR A 55 6.38 -7.29 -0.34
CA THR A 55 7.36 -8.03 -1.14
C THR A 55 8.05 -7.10 -2.14
N GLY A 56 9.37 -6.94 -2.00
CA GLY A 56 10.18 -6.07 -2.87
C GLY A 56 10.10 -4.57 -2.57
N ASN A 57 9.38 -4.15 -1.52
CA ASN A 57 9.32 -2.75 -1.08
C ASN A 57 9.07 -2.65 0.44
N GLU A 58 10.11 -2.27 1.20
CA GLU A 58 10.04 -2.17 2.68
C GLU A 58 9.52 -0.81 3.20
N GLU A 59 9.27 0.14 2.29
CA GLU A 59 8.96 1.53 2.63
C GLU A 59 7.58 1.97 2.16
N PHE A 60 6.64 1.03 1.98
CA PHE A 60 5.31 1.36 1.48
C PHE A 60 4.49 2.11 2.55
N MET A 61 4.17 3.37 2.28
CA MET A 61 3.47 4.25 3.22
C MET A 61 1.96 4.32 2.94
N VAL A 62 1.16 4.11 3.98
CA VAL A 62 -0.30 4.30 3.97
C VAL A 62 -0.66 5.47 4.89
N LYS A 63 -1.47 6.41 4.41
CA LYS A 63 -1.94 7.56 5.21
C LYS A 63 -3.34 7.29 5.74
N ARG A 64 -3.56 7.53 7.04
CA ARG A 64 -4.87 7.37 7.69
C ARG A 64 -5.21 8.58 8.55
N PRO A 65 -6.47 9.04 8.59
CA PRO A 65 -6.90 10.02 9.58
C PRO A 65 -6.58 9.54 11.00
N ILE A 66 -6.22 10.45 11.91
CA ILE A 66 -5.90 10.08 13.30
C ILE A 66 -7.06 9.38 14.01
N SER A 67 -8.31 9.76 13.67
CA SER A 67 -9.53 9.13 14.19
C SER A 67 -9.61 7.64 13.86
N GLU A 68 -8.95 7.18 12.81
CA GLU A 68 -8.94 5.78 12.36
C GLU A 68 -7.67 5.03 12.77
N ALA A 69 -6.70 5.69 13.43
CA ALA A 69 -5.43 5.09 13.81
C ALA A 69 -5.61 3.87 14.74
N HIS A 70 -6.63 3.91 15.62
CA HIS A 70 -6.95 2.82 16.55
C HIS A 70 -7.40 1.53 15.84
N THR A 71 -7.73 1.60 14.55
CA THR A 71 -8.12 0.42 13.75
C THR A 71 -6.92 -0.28 13.11
N LEU A 72 -5.72 0.31 13.18
CA LEU A 72 -4.52 -0.30 12.67
C LEU A 72 -4.13 -1.52 13.53
N PRO A 73 -3.67 -2.62 12.91
CA PRO A 73 -3.09 -3.74 13.64
C PRO A 73 -1.87 -3.33 14.47
N HIS A 74 -1.42 -4.21 15.36
CA HIS A 74 -0.18 -3.99 16.10
C HIS A 74 1.04 -4.07 15.17
N ILE A 75 2.13 -3.39 15.53
CA ILE A 75 3.40 -3.48 14.81
C ILE A 75 3.89 -4.94 14.81
N GLY A 76 4.33 -5.42 13.65
CA GLY A 76 4.72 -6.81 13.39
C GLY A 76 3.58 -7.66 12.81
N ALA A 77 2.32 -7.24 12.92
CA ALA A 77 1.19 -8.00 12.40
C ALA A 77 1.26 -8.19 10.89
N ALA A 78 0.81 -9.36 10.43
CA ALA A 78 0.51 -9.60 9.03
C ALA A 78 -0.71 -8.77 8.61
N VAL A 79 -0.58 -8.06 7.50
CA VAL A 79 -1.60 -7.16 6.98
C VAL A 79 -1.83 -7.38 5.49
N GLU A 80 -2.97 -6.90 5.03
CA GLU A 80 -3.23 -6.73 3.61
C GLU A 80 -3.41 -5.25 3.29
N VAL A 81 -2.76 -4.84 2.21
CA VAL A 81 -2.87 -3.53 1.59
C VAL A 81 -3.81 -3.64 0.39
N PHE A 82 -4.85 -2.81 0.36
CA PHE A 82 -5.85 -2.79 -0.69
C PHE A 82 -5.94 -1.42 -1.37
N TYR A 83 -6.10 -1.42 -2.69
CA TYR A 83 -6.48 -0.23 -3.46
C TYR A 83 -7.38 -0.59 -4.64
N PRO A 84 -8.39 0.23 -4.97
CA PRO A 84 -9.18 0.05 -6.18
C PRO A 84 -8.35 0.44 -7.42
N SER A 85 -8.61 -0.17 -8.57
CA SER A 85 -7.83 0.06 -9.79
C SER A 85 -7.78 1.54 -10.20
N ILE A 86 -8.84 2.31 -9.93
CA ILE A 86 -8.92 3.76 -10.22
C ILE A 86 -7.95 4.61 -9.39
N ALA A 87 -7.44 4.08 -8.27
CA ALA A 87 -6.49 4.79 -7.42
C ALA A 87 -5.06 4.72 -7.97
N ALA A 88 -4.76 3.72 -8.81
CA ALA A 88 -3.46 3.47 -9.38
C ALA A 88 -3.24 4.28 -10.65
N ARG A 89 -2.01 4.78 -10.81
CA ARG A 89 -1.51 5.26 -12.10
C ARG A 89 -0.32 4.42 -12.51
N LEU A 90 -0.42 3.81 -13.69
CA LEU A 90 0.58 2.94 -14.28
C LEU A 90 1.52 3.75 -15.16
N HIS A 91 2.81 3.49 -15.02
CA HIS A 91 3.90 4.12 -15.77
C HIS A 91 4.77 3.04 -16.39
N ARG A 92 5.35 3.32 -17.56
CA ARG A 92 6.40 2.47 -18.12
C ARG A 92 7.61 2.50 -17.18
N SER A 93 8.21 1.34 -16.89
CA SER A 93 9.51 1.34 -16.24
C SER A 93 10.56 1.78 -17.26
N ILE A 94 11.24 2.89 -16.99
CA ILE A 94 12.46 3.24 -17.72
C ILE A 94 13.61 2.60 -16.93
N SER A 95 14.18 1.52 -17.47
CA SER A 95 15.47 1.05 -16.97
C SER A 95 16.48 2.15 -17.27
N THR A 96 16.82 2.97 -16.28
CA THR A 96 18.03 3.78 -16.36
C THR A 96 19.17 2.78 -16.36
N GLY A 97 19.76 2.53 -17.53
CA GLY A 97 20.96 1.70 -17.63
C GLY A 97 21.99 2.20 -16.64
N GLY A 98 22.32 1.38 -15.65
CA GLY A 98 23.46 1.61 -14.78
C GLY A 98 24.73 1.47 -15.62
N ALA A 99 25.54 2.53 -15.61
CA ALA A 99 26.97 2.43 -15.87
C ALA A 99 27.65 1.62 -14.77
#